data_AF-A0A2P1ANL5-F1
#
_entry.id   AF-A0A2P1ANL5-F1
#
_cell.length_a   1.000
_cell.length_b   1.000
_cell.length_c   1.000
_cell.angle_alpha   90.00
_cell.angle_beta   90.00
_cell.angle_gamma   90.00
#
_symmetry.space_group_name_H-M   'P 1'
#
loop_
_entity.id
_entity.type
_entity.pdbx_description
1 polymer ?
#
loop_
_entity_poly.entity_id
_entity_poly.type
_entity_poly.pdbx_seq_one_letter_code
_entity_poly.pdbx_strand_id
1 'polypeptide(L)'
;MADDEAKKAKQAEIERKRAEVRKRLEEASKAKKAKKGFMTPERKKKLRLLLRKKAAEELKKEQERKAAERRRIIEERCGKPKNVDDANEEALKVIVKEYFDRVYLCEGQKWDLEHEVRKRDFEISDLNSQVNDLRGKFMKPTLKKVSKYENKFAKLQKKAAEFNFRNQLKVVKKKEFTLEEEDKEPKKSEKAEWQTKK
;
A
#
# COMPACT_ATOMS: atom_id res chain seq x y z
N MET A 1 33.19 -38.17 -14.25
CA MET A 1 33.18 -37.71 -15.65
C MET A 1 31.77 -37.42 -16.16
N ALA A 2 30.81 -38.36 -16.13
CA ALA A 2 29.44 -38.10 -16.62
C ALA A 2 28.64 -37.06 -15.79
N ASP A 3 28.80 -37.04 -14.46
CA ASP A 3 28.10 -36.07 -13.58
C ASP A 3 28.59 -34.63 -13.71
N ASP A 4 29.87 -34.43 -14.06
CA ASP A 4 30.44 -33.09 -14.25
C ASP A 4 30.00 -32.47 -15.58
N GLU A 5 29.86 -33.30 -16.61
CA GLU A 5 29.39 -32.88 -17.92
C GLU A 5 27.90 -32.50 -17.89
N ALA A 6 27.08 -33.25 -17.13
CA ALA A 6 25.68 -32.91 -16.88
C ALA A 6 25.50 -31.60 -16.08
N LYS A 7 26.35 -31.35 -15.08
CA LYS A 7 26.35 -30.08 -14.33
C LYS A 7 26.76 -28.89 -15.20
N LYS A 8 27.76 -29.08 -16.07
CA LYS A 8 28.24 -28.07 -17.00
C LYS A 8 27.21 -27.74 -18.08
N ALA A 9 26.49 -28.74 -18.59
CA ALA A 9 25.38 -28.54 -19.53
C ALA A 9 24.22 -27.77 -18.89
N LYS A 10 23.84 -28.12 -17.65
CA LYS A 10 22.81 -27.38 -16.88
C LYS A 10 23.22 -25.93 -16.60
N GLN A 11 24.49 -25.69 -16.23
CA GLN A 11 25.01 -24.33 -16.03
C GLN A 11 25.03 -23.52 -17.33
N ALA A 12 25.45 -24.11 -18.45
CA ALA A 12 25.42 -23.46 -19.76
C ALA A 12 23.98 -23.12 -20.20
N GLU A 13 23.01 -23.99 -19.94
CA GLU A 13 21.60 -23.70 -20.23
C GLU A 13 21.04 -22.57 -19.36
N ILE A 14 21.37 -22.56 -18.06
CA ILE A 14 20.99 -21.48 -17.14
C ILE A 14 21.65 -20.15 -17.57
N GLU A 15 22.91 -20.18 -17.97
CA GLU A 15 23.63 -19.00 -18.45
C GLU A 15 23.06 -18.48 -19.77
N ARG A 16 22.66 -19.37 -20.69
CA ARG A 16 21.94 -19.00 -21.93
C ARG A 16 20.61 -18.32 -21.61
N LYS A 17 19.82 -18.88 -20.69
CA LYS A 17 18.54 -18.29 -20.24
C LYS A 17 18.76 -16.93 -19.56
N ARG A 18 19.79 -16.79 -18.72
CA ARG A 18 20.18 -15.51 -18.10
C ARG A 18 20.58 -14.47 -19.14
N ALA A 19 21.38 -14.85 -20.13
CA ALA A 19 21.81 -13.97 -21.22
C ALA A 19 20.64 -13.51 -22.09
N GLU A 20 19.70 -14.41 -22.39
CA GLU A 20 18.48 -14.11 -23.14
C GLU A 20 17.57 -13.13 -22.38
N VAL A 21 17.33 -13.38 -21.08
CA VAL A 21 16.56 -12.47 -20.21
C VAL A 21 17.22 -11.10 -20.14
N ARG A 22 18.55 -11.05 -20.01
CA ARG A 22 19.31 -9.79 -19.97
C ARG A 22 19.24 -9.04 -21.30
N LYS A 23 19.37 -9.74 -22.43
CA LYS A 23 19.23 -9.17 -23.78
C LYS A 23 17.83 -8.59 -23.98
N ARG A 24 16.79 -9.32 -23.59
CA ARG A 24 15.39 -8.85 -23.64
C ARG A 24 15.15 -7.61 -22.76
N LEU A 25 15.75 -7.56 -21.56
CA LEU A 25 15.68 -6.39 -20.69
C LEU A 25 16.42 -5.18 -21.28
N GLU A 26 17.56 -5.39 -21.93
CA GLU A 26 18.32 -4.34 -22.60
C GLU A 26 17.60 -3.79 -23.84
N GLU A 27 17.00 -4.67 -24.65
CA GLU A 27 16.17 -4.31 -25.80
C GLU A 27 14.91 -3.54 -25.36
N ALA A 28 14.22 -3.97 -24.29
CA ALA A 28 13.10 -3.24 -23.72
C ALA A 28 13.50 -1.84 -23.17
N SER A 29 14.73 -1.71 -22.66
CA SER A 29 15.33 -0.44 -22.24
C SER A 29 15.62 0.48 -23.43
N LYS A 30 16.18 -0.07 -24.53
CA LYS A 30 16.45 0.67 -25.77
C LYS A 30 15.14 1.12 -26.45
N ALA A 31 14.13 0.26 -26.51
CA ALA A 31 12.82 0.57 -27.07
C ALA A 31 12.08 1.71 -26.33
N LYS A 32 12.32 1.88 -25.01
CA LYS A 32 11.77 3.01 -24.24
C LYS A 32 12.37 4.36 -24.62
N LYS A 33 13.57 4.41 -25.22
CA LYS A 33 14.20 5.66 -25.69
C LYS A 33 13.67 6.09 -27.07
N ALA A 34 13.14 5.17 -27.88
CA ALA A 34 12.72 5.44 -29.25
C ALA A 34 11.31 6.07 -29.39
N LYS A 35 10.43 5.96 -28.38
CA LYS A 35 9.08 6.56 -28.44
C LYS A 35 9.09 8.05 -28.03
N LYS A 36 9.62 8.89 -28.92
CA LYS A 36 9.50 10.36 -28.90
C LYS A 36 8.34 10.72 -29.85
N GLY A 37 7.15 11.08 -29.35
CA GLY A 37 6.12 11.60 -30.26
C GLY A 37 4.67 11.76 -29.79
N PHE A 38 4.16 11.06 -28.78
CA PHE A 38 2.70 11.07 -28.53
C PHE A 38 2.21 12.01 -27.41
N MET A 39 3.11 12.64 -26.63
CA MET A 39 2.67 13.47 -25.49
C MET A 39 3.79 14.39 -25.00
N THR A 40 3.45 15.62 -24.58
CA THR A 40 4.43 16.51 -23.93
C THR A 40 4.97 15.85 -22.64
N PRO A 41 6.27 15.98 -22.33
CA PRO A 41 6.86 15.41 -21.12
C PRO A 41 6.12 15.80 -19.83
N GLU A 42 5.60 17.02 -19.76
CA GLU A 42 4.82 17.54 -18.64
C GLU A 42 3.48 16.82 -18.47
N ARG A 43 2.73 16.63 -19.55
CA ARG A 43 1.47 15.86 -19.54
C ARG A 43 1.73 14.41 -19.12
N LYS A 44 2.87 13.82 -19.51
CA LYS A 44 3.26 12.46 -19.11
C LYS A 44 3.60 12.34 -17.64
N LYS A 45 4.25 13.36 -17.09
CA LYS A 45 4.52 13.45 -15.65
C LYS A 45 3.22 13.62 -14.86
N LYS A 46 2.33 14.52 -15.29
CA LYS A 46 1.01 14.74 -14.66
C LYS A 46 0.16 13.46 -14.69
N LEU A 47 0.08 12.77 -15.82
CA LEU A 47 -0.68 11.52 -15.93
C LEU A 47 -0.14 10.41 -15.01
N ARG A 48 1.18 10.23 -14.94
CA ARG A 48 1.79 9.25 -14.01
C ARG A 48 1.52 9.59 -12.55
N LEU A 49 1.46 10.88 -12.20
CA LEU A 49 1.11 11.31 -10.86
C LEU A 49 -0.36 10.98 -10.56
N LEU A 50 -1.27 11.29 -11.47
CA LEU A 50 -2.69 10.98 -11.33
C LEU A 50 -2.95 9.47 -11.22
N LEU A 51 -2.26 8.66 -12.04
CA LEU A 51 -2.35 7.20 -11.96
C LEU A 51 -1.89 6.65 -10.61
N ARG A 52 -0.78 7.16 -10.05
CA ARG A 52 -0.32 6.73 -8.72
C ARG A 52 -1.25 7.20 -7.61
N LYS A 53 -1.78 8.42 -7.71
CA LYS A 53 -2.79 8.93 -6.76
C LYS A 53 -4.03 8.06 -6.77
N LYS A 54 -4.58 7.78 -7.95
CA LYS A 54 -5.73 6.88 -8.12
C LYS A 54 -5.43 5.47 -7.60
N ALA A 55 -4.25 4.91 -7.92
CA ALA A 55 -3.86 3.60 -7.41
C ALA A 55 -3.75 3.56 -5.88
N ALA A 56 -3.23 4.62 -5.25
CA ALA A 56 -3.15 4.72 -3.80
C ALA A 56 -4.55 4.88 -3.16
N GLU A 57 -5.43 5.66 -3.78
CA GLU A 57 -6.82 5.84 -3.35
C GLU A 57 -7.61 4.54 -3.45
N GLU A 58 -7.55 3.84 -4.59
CA GLU A 58 -8.19 2.53 -4.78
C GLU A 58 -7.64 1.48 -3.80
N LEU A 59 -6.32 1.48 -3.54
CA LEU A 59 -5.73 0.58 -2.54
C LEU A 59 -6.29 0.85 -1.14
N LYS A 60 -6.45 2.13 -0.75
CA LYS A 60 -7.04 2.49 0.54
C LYS A 60 -8.53 2.08 0.61
N LYS A 61 -9.29 2.32 -0.46
CA LYS A 61 -10.70 1.93 -0.56
C LYS A 61 -10.88 0.41 -0.48
N GLU A 62 -10.00 -0.35 -1.12
CA GLU A 62 -10.00 -1.81 -1.02
C GLU A 62 -9.67 -2.29 0.39
N GLN A 63 -8.71 -1.67 1.08
CA GLN A 63 -8.39 -1.97 2.48
C GLN A 63 -9.59 -1.71 3.39
N GLU A 64 -10.28 -0.58 3.21
CA GLU A 64 -11.49 -0.25 3.97
C GLU A 64 -12.62 -1.25 3.69
N ARG A 65 -12.85 -1.62 2.42
CA ARG A 65 -13.83 -2.65 2.04
C ARG A 65 -13.49 -4.00 2.68
N LYS A 66 -12.23 -4.42 2.65
CA LYS A 66 -11.77 -5.68 3.25
C LYS A 66 -11.90 -5.66 4.78
N ALA A 67 -11.64 -4.52 5.42
CA ALA A 67 -11.81 -4.36 6.86
C ALA A 67 -13.30 -4.39 7.26
N ALA A 68 -14.17 -3.76 6.49
CA ALA A 68 -15.62 -3.79 6.70
C ALA A 68 -16.17 -5.22 6.53
N GLU A 69 -15.79 -5.92 5.45
CA GLU A 69 -16.19 -7.30 5.23
C GLU A 69 -15.65 -8.23 6.32
N ARG A 70 -14.41 -8.02 6.79
CA ARG A 70 -13.87 -8.76 7.94
C ARG A 70 -14.73 -8.57 9.19
N ARG A 71 -15.21 -7.35 9.47
CA ARG A 71 -16.10 -7.08 10.62
C ARG A 71 -17.43 -7.79 10.46
N ARG A 72 -18.05 -7.70 9.27
CA ARG A 72 -19.30 -8.39 8.95
C ARG A 72 -19.19 -9.92 9.13
N ILE A 73 -18.12 -10.53 8.62
CA ILE A 73 -17.89 -11.97 8.77
C ILE A 73 -17.68 -12.37 10.23
N ILE A 74 -16.98 -11.55 11.01
CA ILE A 74 -16.80 -11.82 12.46
C ILE A 74 -18.14 -11.75 13.19
N GLU A 75 -18.96 -10.75 12.89
CA GLU A 75 -20.29 -10.61 13.47
C GLU A 75 -21.20 -11.80 13.11
N GLU A 76 -21.22 -12.20 11.83
CA GLU A 76 -21.99 -13.34 11.35
C GLU A 76 -21.53 -14.66 12.00
N ARG A 77 -20.21 -14.87 12.11
CA ARG A 77 -19.66 -16.09 12.69
C ARG A 77 -19.83 -16.13 14.20
N CYS A 78 -19.42 -15.09 14.92
CA CYS A 78 -19.42 -15.08 16.39
C CYS A 78 -20.83 -14.94 16.97
N GLY A 79 -21.75 -14.30 16.24
CA GLY A 79 -23.13 -14.08 16.69
C GLY A 79 -23.20 -13.19 17.94
N LYS A 80 -24.32 -13.32 18.66
CA LYS A 80 -24.53 -12.61 19.93
C LYS A 80 -23.88 -13.37 21.10
N PRO A 81 -23.35 -12.66 22.12
CA PRO A 81 -22.88 -13.31 23.33
C PRO A 81 -24.02 -14.09 24.00
N LYS A 82 -23.71 -15.29 24.53
CA LYS A 82 -24.68 -16.08 25.30
C LYS A 82 -24.99 -15.36 26.62
N ASN A 83 -26.25 -15.42 27.07
CA ASN A 83 -26.65 -14.83 28.34
C ASN A 83 -26.08 -15.68 29.49
N VAL A 84 -25.21 -15.07 30.29
CA VAL A 84 -24.57 -15.69 31.47
C VAL A 84 -25.10 -15.13 32.78
N ASP A 85 -25.75 -13.97 32.75
CA ASP A 85 -26.18 -13.25 33.96
C ASP A 85 -27.49 -13.84 34.52
N ASP A 86 -28.39 -14.28 33.63
CA ASP A 86 -29.68 -14.89 34.00
C ASP A 86 -29.64 -16.43 33.95
N ALA A 87 -28.48 -17.03 33.72
CA ALA A 87 -28.35 -18.48 33.55
C ALA A 87 -28.27 -19.22 34.88
N ASN A 88 -28.94 -20.37 34.99
CA ASN A 88 -28.78 -21.29 36.11
C ASN A 88 -27.44 -22.06 36.02
N GLU A 89 -27.02 -22.71 37.10
CA GLU A 89 -25.72 -23.39 37.18
C GLU A 89 -25.55 -24.48 36.10
N GLU A 90 -26.61 -25.22 35.78
CA GLU A 90 -26.59 -26.28 34.79
C GLU A 90 -26.46 -25.73 33.37
N ALA A 91 -27.20 -24.67 33.04
CA ALA A 91 -27.07 -23.95 31.78
C ALA A 91 -25.67 -23.33 31.63
N LEU A 92 -25.10 -22.79 32.71
CA LEU A 92 -23.75 -22.24 32.69
C LEU A 92 -22.70 -23.31 32.34
N LYS A 93 -22.82 -24.52 32.91
CA LYS A 93 -21.94 -25.66 32.58
C LYS A 93 -22.05 -26.06 31.10
N VAL A 94 -23.25 -26.05 30.53
CA VAL A 94 -23.48 -26.33 29.10
C VAL A 94 -22.81 -25.26 28.23
N ILE A 95 -23.05 -23.97 28.55
CA ILE A 95 -22.49 -22.83 27.83
C ILE A 95 -20.96 -22.91 27.79
N VAL A 96 -20.31 -23.21 28.91
CA VAL A 96 -18.84 -23.33 28.99
C VAL A 96 -18.32 -24.46 28.11
N LYS A 97 -18.98 -25.63 28.12
CA LYS A 97 -18.59 -26.77 27.26
C LYS A 97 -18.71 -26.43 25.78
N GLU A 98 -19.82 -25.82 25.37
CA GLU A 98 -20.02 -25.43 23.97
C GLU A 98 -18.99 -24.40 23.50
N TYR A 99 -18.62 -23.43 24.35
CA TYR A 99 -17.55 -22.49 24.02
C TYR A 99 -16.19 -23.18 23.91
N PHE A 100 -15.90 -24.13 24.79
CA PHE A 100 -14.66 -24.90 24.74
C PHE A 100 -14.56 -25.71 23.45
N ASP A 101 -15.59 -26.48 23.10
CA ASP A 101 -15.62 -27.29 21.88
C ASP A 101 -15.47 -26.41 20.62
N ARG A 102 -16.11 -25.24 20.63
CA ARG A 102 -16.01 -24.27 19.54
C ARG A 102 -14.60 -23.70 19.40
N VAL A 103 -13.95 -23.34 20.52
CA VAL A 103 -12.57 -22.85 20.51
C VAL A 103 -11.62 -23.93 20.01
N TYR A 104 -11.78 -25.17 20.47
CA TYR A 104 -10.96 -26.30 20.03
C TYR A 104 -11.04 -26.51 18.50
N LEU A 105 -12.25 -26.51 17.94
CA LEU A 105 -12.45 -26.62 16.50
C LEU A 105 -11.84 -25.43 15.74
N CYS A 106 -12.06 -24.19 16.22
CA CYS A 106 -11.52 -23.00 15.59
C CYS A 106 -9.99 -22.97 15.60
N GLU A 107 -9.34 -23.47 16.66
CA GLU A 107 -7.88 -23.54 16.73
C GLU A 107 -7.32 -24.55 15.73
N GLY A 108 -7.97 -25.71 15.56
CA GLY A 108 -7.60 -26.67 14.52
C GLY A 108 -7.70 -26.08 13.11
N GLN A 109 -8.84 -25.45 12.78
CA GLN A 109 -9.03 -24.78 11.49
C GLN A 109 -8.02 -23.64 11.25
N LYS A 110 -7.68 -22.89 12.30
CA LYS A 110 -6.66 -21.84 12.24
C LYS A 110 -5.29 -22.44 11.92
N TRP A 111 -4.91 -23.54 12.57
CA TRP A 111 -3.64 -24.21 12.32
C TRP A 111 -3.52 -24.66 10.85
N ASP A 112 -4.56 -25.28 10.29
CA ASP A 112 -4.56 -25.73 8.89
C ASP A 112 -4.34 -24.55 7.92
N LEU A 113 -5.07 -23.45 8.15
CA LEU A 113 -4.94 -22.23 7.35
C LEU A 113 -3.55 -21.59 7.49
N GLU A 114 -3.01 -21.51 8.69
CA GLU A 114 -1.66 -20.97 8.93
C GLU A 114 -0.57 -21.83 8.29
N HIS A 115 -0.74 -23.14 8.30
CA HIS A 115 0.17 -24.07 7.64
C HIS A 115 0.15 -23.87 6.12
N GLU A 116 -1.04 -23.75 5.52
CA GLU A 116 -1.16 -23.50 4.08
C GLU A 116 -0.57 -22.14 3.68
N VAL A 117 -0.83 -21.07 4.45
CA VAL A 117 -0.24 -19.75 4.20
C VAL A 117 1.29 -19.81 4.28
N ARG A 118 1.84 -20.48 5.30
CA ARG A 118 3.30 -20.64 5.45
C ARG A 118 3.92 -21.39 4.28
N LYS A 119 3.24 -22.43 3.76
CA LYS A 119 3.68 -23.15 2.57
C LYS A 119 3.71 -22.23 1.34
N ARG A 120 2.66 -21.43 1.14
CA ARG A 120 2.58 -20.47 0.03
C ARG A 120 3.63 -19.36 0.13
N ASP A 121 3.92 -18.87 1.34
CA ASP A 121 4.98 -17.89 1.58
C ASP A 121 6.36 -18.46 1.20
N PHE A 122 6.62 -19.73 1.53
CA PHE A 122 7.84 -20.41 1.12
C PHE A 122 7.94 -20.55 -0.40
N GLU A 123 6.86 -20.98 -1.06
CA GLU A 123 6.80 -21.08 -2.53
C GLU A 123 7.04 -19.71 -3.20
N ILE A 124 6.44 -18.63 -2.68
CA ILE A 124 6.65 -17.26 -3.17
C ILE A 124 8.12 -16.83 -2.98
N SER A 125 8.72 -17.13 -1.84
CA SER A 125 10.12 -16.81 -1.57
C SER A 125 11.06 -17.53 -2.54
N ASP A 126 10.83 -18.82 -2.77
CA ASP A 126 11.60 -19.62 -3.71
C ASP A 126 11.47 -19.10 -5.15
N LEU A 127 10.24 -18.88 -5.63
CA LEU A 127 9.98 -18.30 -6.95
C LEU A 127 10.62 -16.91 -7.11
N ASN A 128 10.56 -16.07 -6.08
CA ASN A 128 11.24 -14.76 -6.10
C ASN A 128 12.76 -14.90 -6.19
N SER A 129 13.35 -15.87 -5.51
CA SER A 129 14.78 -16.17 -5.62
C SER A 129 15.15 -16.62 -7.04
N GLN A 130 14.40 -17.57 -7.60
CA GLN A 130 14.60 -18.05 -8.97
C GLN A 130 14.51 -16.92 -10.01
N VAL A 131 13.52 -16.03 -9.89
CA VAL A 131 13.36 -14.86 -10.78
C VAL A 131 14.55 -13.90 -10.64
N ASN A 132 15.04 -13.68 -9.42
CA ASN A 132 16.21 -12.82 -9.19
C ASN A 132 17.49 -13.42 -9.76
N ASP A 133 17.68 -14.73 -9.62
CA ASP A 133 18.83 -15.44 -10.19
C ASP A 133 18.82 -15.45 -11.73
N LEU A 134 17.65 -15.53 -12.35
CA LEU A 134 17.50 -15.42 -13.81
C LEU A 134 17.74 -13.99 -14.32
N ARG A 135 17.28 -12.98 -13.57
CA ARG A 135 17.48 -11.57 -13.88
C ARG A 135 18.91 -11.09 -13.61
N GLY A 136 19.69 -11.88 -12.86
CA GLY A 136 21.02 -11.58 -12.38
C GLY A 136 20.98 -10.84 -11.05
N LYS A 137 21.62 -11.42 -10.02
CA LYS A 137 21.76 -10.86 -8.65
C LYS A 137 22.23 -9.40 -8.64
N PHE A 138 23.01 -9.00 -9.65
CA PHE A 138 23.49 -7.64 -9.83
C PHE A 138 22.96 -7.06 -11.16
N MET A 139 21.70 -6.61 -11.16
CA MET A 139 21.24 -5.72 -12.23
C MET A 139 22.04 -4.43 -12.14
N LYS A 140 23.09 -4.29 -12.97
CA LYS A 140 23.95 -3.08 -13.02
C LYS A 140 23.04 -1.86 -13.22
N PRO A 141 22.82 -1.03 -12.17
CA PRO A 141 21.96 0.13 -12.31
C PRO A 141 22.63 1.06 -13.32
N THR A 142 21.87 1.59 -14.29
CA THR A 142 22.43 2.59 -15.20
C THR A 142 22.84 3.80 -14.37
N LEU A 143 24.15 4.04 -14.23
CA LEU A 143 24.69 5.15 -13.47
C LEU A 143 24.12 6.45 -14.04
N LYS A 144 23.26 7.12 -13.27
CA LYS A 144 22.81 8.48 -13.59
C LYS A 144 23.74 9.44 -12.89
N LYS A 145 24.17 10.50 -13.57
CA LYS A 145 24.87 11.62 -12.94
C LYS A 145 23.88 12.28 -11.97
N VAL A 146 24.03 11.98 -10.67
CA VAL A 146 23.25 12.61 -9.61
C VAL A 146 24.11 13.71 -9.01
N SER A 147 23.72 14.97 -9.17
CA SER A 147 24.34 16.09 -8.46
C SER A 147 24.01 15.96 -6.96
N LYS A 148 25.05 15.93 -6.11
CA LYS A 148 24.91 15.81 -4.64
C LYS A 148 24.12 16.97 -4.01
N TYR A 149 24.04 18.12 -4.69
CA TYR A 149 23.49 19.37 -4.14
C TYR A 149 22.15 19.80 -4.76
N GLU A 150 21.77 19.28 -5.92
CA GLU A 150 20.56 19.70 -6.65
C GLU A 150 19.27 19.42 -5.86
N ASN A 151 19.20 18.28 -5.17
CA ASN A 151 18.06 17.94 -4.30
C ASN A 151 18.02 18.77 -3.00
N LYS A 152 19.15 19.28 -2.51
CA LYS A 152 19.21 20.16 -1.34
C LYS A 152 18.79 21.60 -1.73
N PHE A 153 19.22 22.07 -2.90
CA PHE A 153 18.85 23.39 -3.42
C PHE A 153 17.36 23.46 -3.80
N ALA A 154 16.79 22.42 -4.41
CA ALA A 154 15.37 22.35 -4.73
C ALA A 154 14.46 22.36 -3.48
N LYS A 155 14.91 21.78 -2.35
CA LYS A 155 14.19 21.88 -1.06
C LYS A 155 14.25 23.29 -0.48
N LEU A 156 15.39 23.97 -0.61
CA LEU A 156 15.54 25.37 -0.18
C LEU A 156 14.66 26.31 -1.01
N GLN A 157 14.64 26.14 -2.33
CA GLN A 157 13.82 26.97 -3.22
C GLN A 157 12.32 26.73 -3.06
N LYS A 158 11.86 25.49 -2.81
CA LYS A 158 10.44 25.23 -2.53
C LYS A 158 9.96 25.87 -1.23
N LYS A 159 10.74 25.74 -0.14
CA LYS A 159 10.42 26.41 1.13
C LYS A 159 10.47 27.93 0.99
N ALA A 160 11.44 28.47 0.27
CA ALA A 160 11.54 29.90 0.02
C ALA A 160 10.41 30.42 -0.89
N ALA A 161 9.97 29.65 -1.89
CA ALA A 161 8.85 30.01 -2.76
C ALA A 161 7.51 29.88 -2.03
N GLU A 162 7.27 28.85 -1.22
CA GLU A 162 6.07 28.75 -0.38
C GLU A 162 6.02 29.87 0.66
N PHE A 163 7.16 30.24 1.26
CA PHE A 163 7.24 31.34 2.21
C PHE A 163 7.03 32.71 1.54
N ASN A 164 7.65 32.97 0.38
CA ASN A 164 7.48 34.24 -0.34
C ASN A 164 6.09 34.39 -0.96
N PHE A 165 5.51 33.33 -1.54
CA PHE A 165 4.21 33.41 -2.20
C PHE A 165 3.06 33.58 -1.20
N ARG A 166 3.16 32.94 -0.02
CA ARG A 166 2.15 33.08 1.04
C ARG A 166 2.25 34.43 1.79
N ASN A 167 3.44 34.97 1.97
CA ASN A 167 3.62 36.28 2.63
C ASN A 167 3.40 37.49 1.71
N GLN A 168 3.59 37.37 0.39
CA GLN A 168 3.39 38.50 -0.54
C GLN A 168 1.96 38.60 -1.11
N LEU A 169 1.11 37.59 -0.93
CA LEU A 169 -0.30 37.70 -1.28
C LEU A 169 -1.04 38.48 -0.18
N LYS A 170 -1.38 39.74 -0.45
CA LYS A 170 -2.43 40.44 0.31
C LYS A 170 -3.74 39.69 0.08
N VAL A 171 -4.14 38.83 1.01
CA VAL A 171 -5.49 38.27 1.03
C VAL A 171 -6.46 39.44 1.17
N VAL A 172 -7.26 39.70 0.15
CA VAL A 172 -8.32 40.71 0.20
C VAL A 172 -9.37 40.19 1.17
N LYS A 173 -9.45 40.77 2.37
CA LYS A 173 -10.48 40.48 3.39
C LYS A 173 -11.85 41.06 2.98
N LYS A 174 -12.30 40.84 1.74
CA LYS A 174 -13.70 41.07 1.35
C LYS A 174 -14.42 39.73 1.45
N LYS A 175 -15.45 39.68 2.31
CA LYS A 175 -16.27 38.49 2.60
C LYS A 175 -17.18 38.05 1.44
N GLU A 176 -17.09 38.68 0.26
CA GLU A 176 -17.99 38.41 -0.88
C GLU A 176 -17.43 37.45 -1.94
N PHE A 177 -16.20 36.97 -1.81
CA PHE A 177 -15.57 36.06 -2.80
C PHE A 177 -15.03 34.75 -2.23
N THR A 178 -15.29 34.44 -0.95
CA THR A 178 -15.08 33.11 -0.39
C THR A 178 -16.30 32.25 -0.70
N LEU A 179 -16.10 31.27 -1.59
CA LEU A 179 -17.07 30.25 -1.96
C LEU A 179 -17.66 29.61 -0.69
N GLU A 180 -18.95 29.78 -0.51
CA GLU A 180 -19.73 29.42 0.68
C GLU A 180 -20.06 27.90 0.69
N GLU A 181 -19.05 27.04 0.50
CA GLU A 181 -19.25 25.58 0.47
C GLU A 181 -18.26 24.78 1.32
N GLU A 182 -17.51 25.43 2.22
CA GLU A 182 -16.58 24.73 3.11
C GLU A 182 -16.59 25.28 4.55
N ASP A 183 -17.78 25.59 5.08
CA ASP A 183 -17.95 25.89 6.52
C ASP A 183 -19.21 25.20 7.07
N LYS A 184 -19.17 23.86 7.14
CA LYS A 184 -19.99 23.10 8.09
C LYS A 184 -19.14 22.75 9.31
N GLU A 185 -18.93 23.75 10.17
CA GLU A 185 -18.72 23.51 11.60
C GLU A 185 -19.85 24.16 12.41
N PRO A 186 -20.42 23.47 13.41
CA PRO A 186 -21.56 23.96 14.16
C PRO A 186 -21.15 25.15 15.01
N LYS A 187 -21.74 26.31 14.73
CA LYS A 187 -21.61 27.52 15.57
C LYS A 187 -22.01 27.18 17.01
N LYS A 188 -21.03 26.97 17.88
CA LYS A 188 -21.24 27.10 19.33
C LYS A 188 -21.63 28.55 19.58
N SER A 189 -22.87 28.74 20.01
CA SER A 189 -23.43 30.02 20.37
C SER A 189 -22.78 30.53 21.67
N GLU A 190 -21.63 31.17 21.57
CA GLU A 190 -21.17 32.08 22.61
C GLU A 190 -21.82 33.44 22.36
N LYS A 191 -22.76 33.80 23.21
CA LYS A 191 -23.37 35.14 23.24
C LYS A 191 -22.25 36.17 23.46
N ALA A 192 -22.33 37.28 22.74
CA ALA A 192 -21.36 38.36 22.83
C ALA A 192 -21.35 39.00 24.24
N GLU A 193 -20.16 39.34 24.74
CA GLU A 193 -19.87 39.79 26.12
C GLU A 193 -20.57 41.08 26.58
N TRP A 194 -21.31 41.78 25.71
CA TRP A 194 -22.14 42.93 26.10
C TRP A 194 -23.55 42.54 26.56
N GLN A 195 -23.97 41.27 26.38
CA GLN A 195 -25.22 40.73 26.93
C GLN A 195 -25.11 40.23 28.38
N THR A 196 -23.92 40.32 28.99
CA THR A 196 -23.71 40.02 30.41
C THR A 196 -23.15 41.25 31.12
N LYS A 197 -24.01 42.23 31.38
CA LYS A 197 -23.78 43.20 32.44
C LYS A 197 -25.00 43.21 33.38
N LYS A 198 -24.63 43.25 34.67
CA LYS A 198 -25.41 43.25 35.90
C LYS A 198 -26.71 44.05 35.83
#